data_AF-A0A8M8V1F5-F1
#
_entry.id   AF-A0A8M8V1F5-F1
#
_cell.length_a   1.000
_cell.length_b   1.000
_cell.length_c   1.000
_cell.angle_alpha   90.00
_cell.angle_beta   90.00
_cell.angle_gamma   90.00
#
_symmetry.space_group_name_H-M   'P 1'
#
loop_
_entity.id
_entity.type
_entity.pdbx_description
1 polymer ?
#
loop_
_entity_poly.entity_id
_entity_poly.type
_entity_poly.pdbx_seq_one_letter_code
_entity_poly.pdbx_strand_id
1 'polypeptide(L)'
;MASRGGTCSGSSSDQENHQNLTTEIMRKRKRMISNRESARRSRMRKQKHLDDLTAQAANLRAENNHVLTNINHVTQLYLNVEADNSVLRAQISELNHRLKSLTDIISCMRLDGAAFDDHDFHDNCDYDHDQIGGGDDLFSPWTLVHVKQPIMASSDHGFMY
;
A
#
# COMPACT_ATOMS: atom_id res chain seq x y z
N MET A 1 62.55 -86.68 -1.97
CA MET A 1 61.66 -86.23 -0.88
C MET A 1 61.67 -84.71 -0.89
N ALA A 2 60.57 -84.07 -1.30
CA ALA A 2 60.46 -82.60 -1.34
C ALA A 2 59.50 -82.18 -0.22
N SER A 3 60.05 -81.60 0.85
CA SER A 3 59.28 -81.12 1.99
C SER A 3 58.63 -79.79 1.60
N ARG A 4 57.31 -79.78 1.47
CA ARG A 4 56.52 -78.56 1.22
C ARG A 4 56.49 -77.74 2.51
N GLY A 5 57.19 -76.61 2.49
CA GLY A 5 57.11 -75.60 3.55
C GLY A 5 55.68 -75.12 3.72
N GLY A 6 55.10 -75.38 4.89
CA GLY A 6 53.84 -74.79 5.30
C GLY A 6 54.08 -73.33 5.66
N THR A 7 53.64 -72.42 4.80
CA THR A 7 53.49 -71.01 5.15
C THR A 7 52.19 -70.86 5.90
N CYS A 8 52.29 -70.65 7.21
CA CYS A 8 51.20 -70.21 8.07
C CYS A 8 50.82 -68.76 7.75
N SER A 9 49.98 -68.56 6.73
CA SER A 9 49.34 -67.27 6.42
C SER A 9 48.08 -67.09 7.27
N GLY A 10 48.23 -67.05 8.60
CA GLY A 10 47.13 -66.81 9.54
C GLY A 10 47.04 -65.39 10.08
N SER A 11 48.06 -64.54 9.84
CA SER A 11 48.21 -63.29 10.59
C SER A 11 47.80 -62.02 9.85
N SER A 12 47.51 -62.09 8.55
CA SER A 12 47.24 -60.89 7.71
C SER A 12 45.78 -60.44 7.77
N SER A 13 44.85 -61.39 7.90
CA SER A 13 43.41 -61.15 7.80
C SER A 13 42.84 -60.35 8.97
N ASP A 14 43.37 -60.57 10.18
CA ASP A 14 42.90 -59.89 11.39
C ASP A 14 43.37 -58.43 11.45
N GLN A 15 44.56 -58.14 10.90
CA GLN A 15 45.11 -56.80 10.82
C GLN A 15 44.35 -55.91 9.82
N GLU A 16 43.99 -56.45 8.66
CA GLU A 16 43.15 -55.74 7.67
C GLU A 16 41.74 -55.47 8.20
N ASN A 17 41.13 -56.43 8.91
CA ASN A 17 39.78 -56.25 9.47
C ASN A 17 39.75 -55.16 10.56
N HIS A 18 40.78 -55.10 11.41
CA HIS A 18 40.92 -54.05 12.41
C HIS A 18 41.13 -52.65 11.80
N GLN A 19 41.93 -52.55 10.74
CA GLN A 19 42.14 -51.29 10.02
C GLN A 19 40.84 -50.82 9.35
N ASN A 20 40.09 -51.73 8.71
CA ASN A 20 38.79 -51.39 8.11
C ASN A 20 37.80 -50.87 9.15
N LEU A 21 37.65 -51.52 10.31
CA LEU A 21 36.77 -51.06 11.39
C LEU A 21 37.15 -49.67 11.92
N THR A 22 38.45 -49.38 12.10
CA THR A 22 38.88 -48.05 12.56
C THR A 22 38.60 -46.95 11.52
N THR A 23 38.76 -47.24 10.22
CA THR A 23 38.41 -46.28 9.16
C THR A 23 36.90 -46.02 9.10
N GLU A 24 36.08 -47.05 9.28
CA GLU A 24 34.61 -46.97 9.37
C GLU A 24 34.18 -46.03 10.51
N ILE A 25 34.76 -46.23 11.71
CA ILE A 25 34.51 -45.40 12.90
C ILE A 25 34.92 -43.95 12.65
N MET A 26 36.08 -43.71 12.05
CA MET A 26 36.54 -42.36 11.71
C MET A 26 35.62 -41.68 10.69
N ARG A 27 35.16 -42.39 9.65
CA ARG A 27 34.18 -41.87 8.68
C ARG A 27 32.85 -41.53 9.35
N LYS A 28 32.35 -42.39 10.24
CA LYS A 28 31.12 -42.12 11.01
C LYS A 28 31.28 -40.89 11.89
N ARG A 29 32.42 -40.73 12.58
CA ARG A 29 32.73 -39.54 13.39
C ARG A 29 32.77 -38.27 12.56
N LYS A 30 33.42 -38.28 11.39
CA LYS A 30 33.45 -37.14 10.47
C LYS A 30 32.04 -36.77 9.98
N ARG A 31 31.21 -37.76 9.62
CA ARG A 31 29.80 -37.54 9.23
C ARG A 31 28.98 -36.92 10.35
N MET A 32 29.14 -37.38 11.60
CA MET A 32 28.43 -36.78 12.74
C MET A 32 28.80 -35.31 12.95
N ILE A 33 30.08 -34.96 12.84
CA ILE A 33 30.55 -33.57 13.00
C ILE A 33 30.04 -32.69 11.84
N SER A 34 30.20 -33.16 10.60
CA SER A 34 29.74 -32.43 9.41
C SER A 34 28.23 -32.25 9.40
N ASN A 35 27.46 -33.28 9.74
CA ASN A 35 26.01 -33.20 9.79
C ASN A 35 25.55 -32.25 10.91
N ARG A 36 26.17 -32.33 12.09
CA ARG A 36 25.93 -31.38 13.19
C ARG A 36 26.16 -29.93 12.76
N GLU A 37 27.27 -29.67 12.08
CA GLU A 37 27.57 -28.32 11.57
C GLU A 37 26.59 -27.89 10.48
N SER A 38 26.22 -28.78 9.56
CA SER A 38 25.24 -28.50 8.51
C SER A 38 23.84 -28.19 9.06
N ALA A 39 23.41 -28.94 10.08
CA ALA A 39 22.14 -28.72 10.78
C ALA A 39 22.16 -27.38 11.51
N ARG A 40 23.27 -27.04 12.18
CA ARG A 40 23.46 -25.72 12.81
C ARG A 40 23.36 -24.60 11.77
N ARG A 41 24.09 -24.69 10.66
CA ARG A 41 24.04 -23.69 9.57
C ARG A 41 22.67 -23.56 8.95
N SER A 42 21.95 -24.67 8.78
CA SER A 42 20.57 -24.68 8.30
C SER A 42 19.65 -23.92 9.25
N ARG A 43 19.72 -24.21 10.56
CA ARG A 43 18.96 -23.49 11.59
C ARG A 43 19.29 -22.00 11.62
N MET A 44 20.57 -21.64 11.58
CA MET A 44 21.00 -20.24 11.55
C MET A 44 20.47 -19.48 10.33
N ARG A 45 20.50 -20.10 9.13
CA ARG A 45 19.95 -19.48 7.91
C ARG A 45 18.44 -19.26 8.01
N LYS A 46 17.70 -20.25 8.53
CA LYS A 46 16.25 -20.13 8.75
C LYS A 46 15.93 -19.05 9.78
N GLN A 47 16.68 -18.99 10.89
CA GLN A 47 16.50 -17.96 11.90
C GLN A 47 16.72 -16.57 11.30
N LYS A 48 17.84 -16.37 10.59
CA LYS A 48 18.10 -15.09 9.91
C LYS A 48 16.97 -14.69 8.97
N HIS A 49 16.44 -15.64 8.18
CA HIS A 49 15.34 -15.33 7.27
C HIS A 49 14.06 -14.92 8.01
N LEU A 50 13.75 -15.55 9.15
CA LEU A 50 12.62 -15.15 10.00
C LEU A 50 12.84 -13.76 10.62
N ASP A 51 14.06 -13.46 11.06
CA ASP A 51 14.42 -12.15 11.59
C ASP A 51 14.29 -11.07 10.52
N ASP A 52 14.79 -11.33 9.31
CA ASP A 52 14.71 -10.43 8.16
C ASP A 52 13.24 -10.16 7.75
N LEU A 53 12.38 -11.19 7.74
CA LEU A 53 10.95 -11.05 7.46
C LEU A 53 10.23 -10.27 8.57
N THR A 54 10.59 -10.50 9.82
CA THR A 54 10.01 -9.78 10.97
C THR A 54 10.38 -8.31 10.93
N ALA A 55 11.63 -7.99 10.59
CA ALA A 55 12.10 -6.62 10.40
C ALA A 55 11.37 -5.93 9.24
N GLN A 56 11.22 -6.61 8.10
CA GLN A 56 10.44 -6.09 6.97
C GLN A 56 8.99 -5.81 7.34
N ALA A 57 8.32 -6.71 8.05
CA ALA A 57 6.95 -6.50 8.51
C ALA A 57 6.85 -5.33 9.49
N ALA A 58 7.84 -5.13 10.37
CA ALA A 58 7.88 -3.98 11.27
C ALA A 58 8.07 -2.66 10.50
N ASN A 59 8.97 -2.63 9.52
CA ASN A 59 9.21 -1.45 8.68
C ASN A 59 7.96 -1.09 7.88
N LEU A 60 7.33 -2.07 7.21
CA LEU A 60 6.09 -1.84 6.46
C LEU A 60 4.95 -1.32 7.34
N ARG A 61 4.84 -1.79 8.59
CA ARG A 61 3.86 -1.25 9.56
C ARG A 61 4.18 0.20 9.92
N ALA A 62 5.45 0.52 10.14
CA ALA A 62 5.87 1.89 10.45
C ALA A 62 5.60 2.84 9.27
N GLU A 63 5.94 2.42 8.05
CA GLU A 63 5.66 3.18 6.82
C GLU A 63 4.15 3.36 6.60
N ASN A 64 3.34 2.33 6.81
CA ASN A 64 1.89 2.42 6.70
C ASN A 64 1.30 3.44 7.69
N ASN A 65 1.75 3.40 8.95
CA ASN A 65 1.34 4.38 9.96
C ASN A 65 1.76 5.81 9.60
N HIS A 66 2.95 5.98 9.03
CA HIS A 66 3.43 7.28 8.56
C HIS A 66 2.57 7.81 7.41
N VAL A 67 2.25 6.98 6.42
CA VAL A 67 1.35 7.34 5.32
C VAL A 67 -0.04 7.72 5.85
N LEU A 68 -0.60 6.93 6.78
CA LEU A 68 -1.90 7.21 7.38
C LEU A 68 -1.91 8.57 8.12
N THR A 69 -0.84 8.87 8.86
CA THR A 69 -0.67 10.14 9.57
C THR A 69 -0.64 11.31 8.58
N ASN A 70 0.10 11.17 7.47
CA ASN A 70 0.14 12.19 6.43
C ASN A 70 -1.20 12.38 5.73
N ILE A 71 -1.92 11.30 5.42
CA ILE A 71 -3.28 11.38 4.86
C ILE A 71 -4.19 12.17 5.79
N ASN A 72 -4.18 11.86 7.10
CA ASN A 72 -4.99 12.58 8.08
C ASN A 72 -4.61 14.07 8.12
N HIS A 73 -3.32 14.39 8.12
CA HIS A 73 -2.85 15.77 8.13
C HIS A 73 -3.30 16.55 6.89
N VAL A 74 -3.08 16.01 5.70
CA VAL A 74 -3.49 16.62 4.43
C VAL A 74 -5.01 16.76 4.34
N THR A 75 -5.76 15.77 4.85
CA THR A 75 -7.22 15.83 4.90
C THR A 75 -7.70 17.01 5.75
N GLN A 76 -7.07 17.26 6.91
CA GLN A 76 -7.42 18.42 7.74
C GLN A 76 -7.11 19.75 7.04
N LEU A 77 -5.96 19.85 6.37
CA LEU A 77 -5.63 21.04 5.58
C LEU A 77 -6.63 21.27 4.45
N TYR A 78 -7.03 20.21 3.75
CA TYR A 78 -8.03 20.27 2.69
C TYR A 78 -9.38 20.77 3.23
N LEU A 79 -9.86 20.23 4.35
CA LEU A 79 -11.13 20.66 4.96
C LEU A 79 -11.11 22.14 5.36
N ASN A 80 -9.98 22.65 5.86
CA ASN A 80 -9.84 24.07 6.18
C ASN A 80 -9.94 24.95 4.92
N VAL A 81 -9.24 24.56 3.84
CA VAL A 81 -9.30 25.28 2.56
C VAL A 81 -10.69 25.22 1.95
N GLU A 82 -11.39 24.09 2.06
CA GLU A 82 -12.76 23.94 1.58
C GLU A 82 -13.73 24.85 2.36
N ALA A 83 -13.55 24.97 3.68
CA ALA A 83 -14.32 25.91 4.49
C ALA A 83 -14.09 27.37 4.06
N ASP A 84 -12.83 27.77 3.84
CA ASP A 84 -12.49 29.11 3.34
C ASP A 84 -13.10 29.36 1.95
N ASN A 85 -13.05 28.38 1.05
CA ASN A 85 -13.68 28.45 -0.27
C ASN A 85 -15.20 28.62 -0.17
N SER A 86 -15.86 27.90 0.73
CA SER A 86 -17.30 28.04 0.98
C SER A 86 -17.66 29.47 1.43
N VAL A 87 -16.86 30.04 2.34
CA VAL A 87 -17.05 31.43 2.80
C VAL A 87 -16.89 32.41 1.63
N LEU A 88 -15.85 32.27 0.82
CA LEU A 88 -15.62 33.13 -0.34
C LEU A 88 -16.76 33.04 -1.37
N ARG A 89 -17.26 31.83 -1.65
CA ARG A 89 -18.42 31.62 -2.54
C ARG A 89 -19.67 32.30 -2.01
N ALA A 90 -19.94 32.21 -0.71
CA ALA A 90 -21.06 32.90 -0.08
C ALA A 90 -20.91 34.43 -0.18
N GLN A 91 -19.71 34.97 0.02
CA GLN A 91 -19.43 36.39 -0.14
C GLN A 91 -19.64 36.87 -1.57
N ILE A 92 -19.22 36.10 -2.57
CA ILE A 92 -19.46 36.40 -3.99
C ILE A 92 -20.97 36.44 -4.30
N SER A 93 -21.72 35.46 -3.80
CA SER A 93 -23.17 35.40 -3.97
C SER A 93 -23.86 36.65 -3.38
N GLU A 94 -23.48 37.04 -2.16
CA GLU A 94 -24.01 38.23 -1.49
C GLU A 94 -23.69 39.53 -2.28
N LEU A 95 -22.45 39.68 -2.75
CA LEU A 95 -22.05 40.84 -3.54
C LEU A 95 -22.80 40.92 -4.88
N ASN A 96 -22.97 39.78 -5.56
CA ASN A 96 -23.76 39.71 -6.78
C ASN A 96 -25.23 40.07 -6.54
N HIS A 97 -25.81 39.60 -5.44
CA HIS A 97 -27.19 39.94 -5.06
C HIS A 97 -27.34 41.45 -4.82
N ARG A 98 -26.42 42.06 -4.06
CA ARG A 98 -26.40 43.51 -3.83
C ARG A 98 -26.25 44.30 -5.13
N LEU A 99 -25.34 43.88 -6.01
CA LEU A 99 -25.11 44.54 -7.29
C LEU A 99 -26.38 44.49 -8.15
N LYS A 100 -27.01 43.31 -8.26
CA LYS A 100 -28.27 43.15 -9.00
C LYS A 100 -29.37 44.04 -8.42
N SER A 101 -29.54 44.06 -7.09
CA SER A 101 -30.52 44.92 -6.43
C SER A 101 -30.29 46.41 -6.75
N LEU A 102 -29.05 46.88 -6.73
CA LEU A 102 -28.72 48.26 -7.10
C LEU A 102 -29.00 48.53 -8.58
N THR A 103 -28.67 47.61 -9.49
CA THR A 103 -28.98 47.71 -10.91
C THR A 103 -30.49 47.76 -11.16
N ASP A 104 -31.27 46.94 -10.46
CA ASP A 104 -32.73 46.91 -10.56
C ASP A 104 -33.35 48.23 -10.07
N ILE A 105 -32.84 48.79 -8.96
CA ILE A 105 -33.26 50.11 -8.45
C ILE A 105 -32.98 51.21 -9.48
N ILE A 106 -31.79 51.23 -10.08
CA ILE A 106 -31.42 52.21 -11.11
C ILE A 106 -32.34 52.07 -12.33
N SER A 107 -32.65 50.83 -12.74
CA SER A 107 -33.58 50.56 -13.84
C SER A 107 -34.98 51.11 -13.54
N CYS A 108 -35.50 50.88 -12.33
CA CYS A 108 -36.80 51.41 -11.89
C CYS A 108 -36.82 52.94 -11.91
N MET A 109 -35.80 53.60 -11.35
CA MET A 109 -35.69 55.07 -11.37
C MET A 109 -35.61 55.64 -12.80
N ARG A 110 -35.02 54.91 -13.74
CA ARG A 110 -34.95 55.31 -15.16
C ARG A 110 -36.30 55.21 -15.85
N LEU A 111 -37.11 54.21 -15.50
CA LEU A 111 -38.48 54.05 -16.00
C LEU A 111 -39.41 55.16 -15.47
N ASP A 112 -39.25 55.57 -14.20
CA ASP A 112 -40.03 56.66 -13.59
C ASP A 112 -39.67 58.06 -14.14
N GLY A 113 -38.48 58.20 -14.75
CA GLY A 113 -38.03 59.43 -15.41
C GLY A 113 -38.44 59.55 -16.89
N ALA A 114 -39.01 58.50 -17.48
CA ALA A 114 -39.33 58.41 -18.91
C ALA A 114 -40.82 58.57 -19.23
N ALA A 115 -41.58 59.29 -18.40
CA ALA A 115 -42.96 59.71 -18.72
C ALA A 115 -43.04 60.80 -19.82
N PHE A 116 -41.95 61.05 -20.54
CA PHE A 116 -41.89 61.87 -21.76
C PHE A 116 -40.78 61.33 -22.67
N ASP A 117 -41.03 60.27 -23.44
CA ASP A 117 -41.08 60.30 -24.90
C ASP A 117 -41.25 58.86 -25.43
N ASP A 118 -42.12 58.72 -26.40
CA ASP A 118 -42.46 57.51 -27.13
C ASP A 118 -41.25 57.04 -27.96
N HIS A 119 -40.79 55.80 -27.79
CA HIS A 119 -40.33 54.92 -28.87
C HIS A 119 -39.84 53.55 -28.36
N ASP A 120 -40.67 52.56 -28.67
CA ASP A 120 -40.42 51.13 -28.88
C ASP A 120 -38.94 50.71 -29.04
N PHE A 121 -38.41 49.96 -28.06
CA PHE A 121 -37.26 49.10 -28.28
C PHE A 121 -37.46 47.75 -27.59
N HIS A 122 -37.90 46.82 -28.43
CA HIS A 122 -38.08 45.39 -28.25
C HIS A 122 -37.15 44.77 -27.20
N ASP A 123 -37.80 44.26 -26.15
CA ASP A 123 -37.32 43.28 -25.19
C ASP A 123 -36.69 42.09 -25.93
N ASN A 124 -35.43 41.78 -25.60
CA ASN A 124 -34.87 40.48 -25.88
C ASN A 124 -34.04 40.06 -24.67
N CYS A 125 -34.75 39.59 -23.65
CA CYS A 125 -34.22 38.74 -22.62
C CYS A 125 -33.71 37.44 -23.23
N ASP A 126 -32.40 37.19 -23.19
CA ASP A 126 -31.87 35.82 -23.03
C ASP A 126 -30.40 35.87 -22.60
N TYR A 127 -30.17 35.69 -21.30
CA TYR A 127 -28.91 35.12 -20.82
C TYR A 127 -29.30 34.10 -19.76
N ASP A 128 -29.40 32.88 -20.26
CA ASP A 128 -29.53 31.61 -19.59
C ASP A 128 -29.15 31.60 -18.11
N HIS A 129 -30.15 31.17 -17.35
CA HIS A 129 -29.98 30.55 -16.07
C HIS A 129 -29.29 29.19 -16.27
N ASP A 130 -28.02 29.06 -15.87
CA ASP A 130 -27.49 27.75 -15.47
C ASP A 130 -26.67 27.87 -14.18
N GLN A 131 -27.40 27.65 -13.08
CA GLN A 131 -27.01 26.74 -12.02
C GLN A 131 -25.52 26.69 -11.65
N ILE A 132 -25.12 27.49 -10.68
CA ILE A 132 -24.29 26.94 -9.60
C ILE A 132 -25.28 26.40 -8.55
N GLY A 133 -26.02 25.38 -8.98
CA GLY A 133 -26.88 24.58 -8.13
C GLY A 133 -26.01 23.87 -7.09
N GLY A 134 -26.49 23.88 -5.85
CA GLY A 134 -25.92 23.11 -4.75
C GLY A 134 -25.82 21.63 -5.12
N GLY A 135 -24.60 21.20 -5.41
CA GLY A 135 -24.29 19.87 -5.90
C GLY A 135 -22.83 19.52 -5.68
N ASP A 136 -22.29 19.77 -4.48
CA ASP A 136 -20.96 19.31 -4.07
C ASP A 136 -20.98 17.91 -3.43
N ASP A 137 -22.13 17.22 -3.44
CA ASP A 137 -22.20 15.76 -3.26
C ASP A 137 -21.52 14.98 -4.41
N LEU A 138 -21.10 15.67 -5.49
CA LEU A 138 -20.43 15.06 -6.65
C LEU A 138 -18.90 15.03 -6.54
N PHE A 139 -18.28 15.77 -5.62
CA PHE A 139 -16.81 15.93 -5.56
C PHE A 139 -16.18 15.47 -4.24
N SER A 140 -16.79 14.48 -3.57
CA SER A 140 -16.10 13.73 -2.52
C SER A 140 -15.14 12.72 -3.17
N PRO A 141 -13.80 12.92 -3.15
CA PRO A 141 -12.87 12.02 -3.83
C PRO A 141 -12.74 10.65 -3.14
N TRP A 142 -13.37 10.48 -1.97
CA TRP A 142 -13.19 9.31 -1.10
C TRP A 142 -14.48 8.61 -0.66
N THR A 143 -15.66 8.97 -1.17
CA THR A 143 -16.90 8.22 -0.90
C THR A 143 -16.86 6.78 -1.45
N LEU A 144 -15.88 6.43 -2.30
CA LEU A 144 -15.71 5.08 -2.84
C LEU A 144 -14.84 4.15 -1.97
N VAL A 145 -14.21 4.62 -0.89
CA VAL A 145 -13.10 3.86 -0.25
C VAL A 145 -13.53 3.04 0.97
N HIS A 146 -14.84 2.92 1.22
CA HIS A 146 -15.38 2.03 2.26
C HIS A 146 -16.14 0.81 1.72
N VAL A 147 -15.75 0.29 0.55
CA VAL A 147 -16.00 -1.12 0.23
C VAL A 147 -14.82 -1.94 0.73
N LYS A 148 -14.87 -2.36 2.00
CA LYS A 148 -14.05 -3.47 2.51
C LYS A 148 -14.41 -4.74 1.73
N GLN A 149 -13.74 -4.99 0.60
CA GLN A 149 -13.72 -6.34 0.05
C GLN A 149 -12.76 -7.19 0.89
N PRO A 150 -13.20 -8.33 1.44
CA PRO A 150 -12.29 -9.26 2.10
C PRO A 150 -11.30 -9.78 1.05
N ILE A 151 -10.01 -9.65 1.34
CA ILE A 151 -8.95 -10.27 0.53
C ILE A 151 -9.13 -11.79 0.65
N MET A 152 -9.72 -12.41 -0.36
CA MET A 152 -9.71 -13.87 -0.49
C MET A 152 -8.31 -14.30 -0.89
N ALA A 153 -7.57 -14.88 0.06
CA ALA A 153 -6.32 -15.57 -0.24
C ALA A 153 -6.63 -16.81 -1.09
N SER A 154 -6.25 -16.78 -2.37
CA SER A 154 -6.23 -17.96 -3.23
C SER A 154 -5.15 -18.91 -2.72
N SER A 155 -5.58 -20.02 -2.11
CA SER A 155 -4.74 -21.15 -1.76
C SER A 155 -4.54 -22.01 -3.01
N ASP A 156 -3.48 -21.75 -3.79
CA ASP A 156 -3.04 -22.72 -4.79
C ASP A 156 -1.91 -23.57 -4.21
N HIS A 157 -2.30 -24.74 -3.71
CA HIS A 157 -1.39 -25.82 -3.33
C HIS A 157 -1.00 -26.60 -4.60
N GLY A 158 -0.02 -26.07 -5.33
CA GLY A 158 0.67 -26.79 -6.39
C GLY A 158 1.95 -27.45 -5.88
N PHE A 159 1.85 -28.42 -4.97
CA PHE A 159 2.93 -29.38 -4.77
C PHE A 159 3.00 -30.27 -6.04
N MET A 160 4.04 -30.09 -6.85
CA MET A 160 4.48 -31.12 -7.78
C MET A 160 5.95 -31.40 -7.50
N TYR A 161 6.19 -32.65 -7.09
CA TYR A 161 7.50 -33.30 -6.99
C TYR A 161 8.11 -33.51 -8.38
#